data_AF-A0A7M5V668-F1
#
_entry.id   AF-A0A7M5V668-F1
#
_cell.length_a   1.000
_cell.length_b   1.000
_cell.length_c   1.000
_cell.angle_alpha   90.00
_cell.angle_beta   90.00
_cell.angle_gamma   90.00
#
_symmetry.space_group_name_H-M   'P 1'
#
loop_
_entity.id
_entity.type
_entity.pdbx_description
1 polymer ?
#
loop_
_entity_poly.entity_id
_entity_poly.type
_entity_poly.pdbx_seq_one_letter_code
_entity_poly.pdbx_strand_id
1 'polypeptide(L)'
;MSSLQLEETKFPTKRFLENALQMVRDFYREHELARWITGEKLTFKQLKPKDGFEFVEAVVEGRRIDGPRSKYLVRVKLDVSKKIPNDQLSTELEEYFDFVQILEHKVLESTDYEKQHLELLIHFSGKVGPTIVSSPFYDLLGNGNPQNKIITEGVCYSKYKVPDDLRDSLRKNIDKLASETEIDYHPNSNDVVRDLVHPALYPYVKGVSEVQETKENCKSKETEDPNEDFWGRPYEDSKFQWLPSPFYISLDGNCFIGEYINNLDKEKFPELYRDLERLFELFLPYFEEVWAYAKGMMAAEISLDFSSFDFQKPFVDIRDQELQVITKIVDYTLQPGQSYEGVWHAEGMSHENIVMTGLYFNDRDTDLTGGDLRFKRAFHIEERAQFIGHIIQCRPIVVDDFAQTGYRPLGHFPTEEGYLMVFPNCHIHKIAKFVNESATKAASRRIVVFFVVNPEKKIISTREVAPQQGKISLSDAKKYRLELMAERKYDKEKLNVRDLELCEH
;
A
#
# COMPACT_ATOMS: atom_id res chain seq x y z
N MET A 1 15.11 55.97 -35.03
CA MET A 1 15.55 54.72 -34.38
C MET A 1 14.94 54.65 -33.00
N SER A 2 13.87 53.86 -32.87
CA SER A 2 13.56 53.10 -31.64
C SER A 2 12.76 51.89 -32.11
N SER A 3 13.43 50.75 -32.05
CA SER A 3 12.92 49.41 -32.33
C SER A 3 11.94 48.99 -31.23
N LEU A 4 10.68 48.76 -31.59
CA LEU A 4 9.79 47.90 -30.81
C LEU A 4 9.78 46.54 -31.49
N GLN A 5 10.61 45.64 -30.97
CA GLN A 5 10.44 44.21 -31.16
C GLN A 5 9.07 43.83 -30.60
N LEU A 6 8.17 43.32 -31.44
CA LEU A 6 7.04 42.54 -30.97
C LEU A 6 7.63 41.22 -30.49
N GLU A 7 7.69 41.04 -29.16
CA GLU A 7 7.92 39.75 -28.52
C GLU A 7 6.91 38.74 -29.08
N GLU A 8 7.39 37.58 -29.51
CA GLU A 8 6.57 36.39 -29.72
C GLU A 8 5.96 35.97 -28.38
N THR A 9 4.82 36.57 -28.03
CA THR A 9 3.99 36.11 -26.92
C THR A 9 3.45 34.73 -27.29
N LYS A 10 4.04 33.67 -26.70
CA LYS A 10 3.50 32.31 -26.71
C LYS A 10 2.00 32.35 -26.37
N PHE A 11 1.18 31.82 -27.26
CA PHE A 11 -0.26 31.68 -27.09
C PHE A 11 -0.58 30.89 -25.81
N PRO A 12 -1.58 31.28 -24.99
CA PRO A 12 -1.98 30.52 -23.80
C PRO A 12 -2.99 29.41 -24.17
N THR A 13 -2.68 28.58 -25.18
CA THR A 13 -3.52 27.46 -25.66
C THR A 13 -3.79 26.42 -24.56
N LYS A 14 -2.78 26.16 -23.71
CA LYS A 14 -2.82 25.18 -22.62
C LYS A 14 -3.93 25.44 -21.59
N ARG A 15 -3.96 26.64 -21.01
CA ARG A 15 -4.90 26.99 -19.93
C ARG A 15 -6.34 27.12 -20.44
N PHE A 16 -6.48 27.48 -21.72
CA PHE A 16 -7.75 27.54 -22.43
C PHE A 16 -8.38 26.14 -22.61
N LEU A 17 -7.59 25.15 -23.03
CA LEU A 17 -8.04 23.75 -23.18
C LEU A 17 -8.31 23.08 -21.83
N GLU A 18 -7.50 23.36 -20.82
CA GLU A 18 -7.73 22.89 -19.43
C GLU A 18 -9.09 23.36 -18.90
N ASN A 19 -9.46 24.63 -19.13
CA ASN A 19 -10.76 25.16 -18.74
C ASN A 19 -11.91 24.51 -19.51
N ALA A 20 -11.77 24.33 -20.83
CA ALA A 20 -12.80 23.66 -21.64
C ALA A 20 -13.02 22.20 -21.22
N LEU A 21 -11.95 21.45 -20.93
CA LEU A 21 -12.02 20.07 -20.44
C LEU A 21 -12.57 19.98 -19.02
N GLN A 22 -12.20 20.92 -18.14
CA GLN A 22 -12.75 20.99 -16.80
C GLN A 22 -14.25 21.24 -16.84
N MET A 23 -14.73 22.11 -17.73
CA MET A 23 -16.16 22.35 -17.93
C MET A 23 -16.91 21.13 -18.49
N VAL A 24 -16.31 20.40 -19.45
CA VAL A 24 -16.89 19.12 -19.91
C VAL A 24 -16.98 18.12 -18.74
N ARG A 25 -15.96 18.05 -17.88
CA ARG A 25 -15.98 17.21 -16.68
C ARG A 25 -17.03 17.65 -15.64
N ASP A 26 -17.17 18.95 -15.41
CA ASP A 26 -18.14 19.52 -14.47
C ASP A 26 -19.57 19.30 -14.99
N PHE A 27 -19.79 19.41 -16.30
CA PHE A 27 -21.04 19.04 -16.96
C PHE A 27 -21.37 17.54 -16.84
N TYR A 28 -20.37 16.65 -17.03
CA TYR A 28 -20.51 15.23 -16.74
C TYR A 28 -20.89 14.94 -15.28
N ARG A 29 -20.44 15.79 -14.35
CA ARG A 29 -20.75 15.74 -12.91
C ARG A 29 -22.19 16.18 -12.62
N GLU A 30 -22.68 17.22 -13.28
CA GLU A 30 -23.96 17.86 -12.94
C GLU A 30 -25.20 17.17 -13.55
N HIS A 31 -25.07 16.35 -14.60
CA HIS A 31 -26.23 15.89 -15.40
C HIS A 31 -26.38 14.37 -15.60
N GLU A 32 -26.12 13.55 -14.57
CA GLU A 32 -26.47 12.11 -14.46
C GLU A 32 -26.68 11.31 -15.78
N LEU A 33 -25.76 10.39 -16.08
CA LEU A 33 -25.73 9.52 -17.28
C LEU A 33 -27.02 8.74 -17.61
N ALA A 34 -28.01 8.65 -16.72
CA ALA A 34 -29.26 7.94 -16.98
C ALA A 34 -30.16 8.63 -18.03
N ARG A 35 -29.98 9.93 -18.33
CA ARG A 35 -30.82 10.66 -19.30
C ARG A 35 -30.35 10.58 -20.76
N TRP A 36 -29.17 10.03 -21.03
CA TRP A 36 -28.51 10.08 -22.34
C TRP A 36 -28.99 9.00 -23.35
N ILE A 37 -30.12 8.34 -23.08
CA ILE A 37 -30.67 7.28 -23.94
C ILE A 37 -31.45 7.85 -25.14
N THR A 38 -31.82 9.14 -25.12
CA THR A 38 -32.58 9.78 -26.20
C THR A 38 -31.76 10.90 -26.82
N GLY A 39 -31.58 10.89 -28.15
CA GLY A 39 -30.74 11.81 -28.93
C GLY A 39 -31.20 13.27 -28.93
N GLU A 40 -31.29 13.89 -27.76
CA GLU A 40 -31.58 15.30 -27.57
C GLU A 40 -30.34 16.16 -27.81
N LYS A 41 -30.58 17.33 -28.42
CA LYS A 41 -29.58 18.36 -28.67
C LYS A 41 -29.69 19.42 -27.58
N LEU A 42 -28.64 19.61 -26.79
CA LEU A 42 -28.58 20.64 -25.75
C LEU A 42 -27.67 21.79 -26.22
N THR A 43 -28.23 23.00 -26.23
CA THR A 43 -27.57 24.23 -26.70
C THR A 43 -27.38 25.18 -25.53
N PHE A 44 -26.14 25.58 -25.24
CA PHE A 44 -25.85 26.51 -24.14
C PHE A 44 -25.63 27.93 -24.66
N LYS A 45 -26.41 28.90 -24.16
CA LYS A 45 -26.17 30.33 -24.35
C LYS A 45 -25.76 30.94 -23.00
N GLN A 46 -24.56 31.52 -22.97
CA GLN A 46 -23.92 32.25 -21.85
C GLN A 46 -23.27 31.41 -20.74
N LEU A 47 -21.97 31.16 -20.90
CA LEU A 47 -21.06 30.87 -19.80
C LEU A 47 -19.98 31.96 -19.82
N LYS A 48 -19.81 32.68 -18.70
CA LYS A 48 -18.81 33.76 -18.58
C LYS A 48 -17.45 33.20 -18.16
N PRO A 49 -16.38 33.40 -18.93
CA PRO A 49 -15.03 32.99 -18.52
C PRO A 49 -14.48 33.84 -17.37
N LYS A 50 -13.52 33.30 -16.63
CA LYS A 50 -12.50 34.11 -15.96
C LYS A 50 -11.44 34.48 -17.00
N ASP A 51 -10.97 35.72 -16.95
CA ASP A 51 -9.81 36.25 -17.69
C ASP A 51 -9.98 36.50 -19.20
N GLY A 52 -11.00 37.28 -19.59
CA GLY A 52 -10.97 38.07 -20.85
C GLY A 52 -11.27 37.33 -22.16
N PHE A 53 -11.76 36.11 -22.11
CA PHE A 53 -12.31 35.39 -23.27
C PHE A 53 -13.86 35.44 -23.19
N GLU A 54 -14.58 35.38 -24.33
CA GLU A 54 -16.05 35.29 -24.35
C GLU A 54 -16.47 34.01 -25.09
N PHE A 55 -17.18 33.10 -24.42
CA PHE A 55 -17.82 31.96 -25.09
C PHE A 55 -19.17 32.39 -25.65
N VAL A 56 -19.44 32.04 -26.91
CA VAL A 56 -20.74 32.36 -27.53
C VAL A 56 -21.72 31.18 -27.42
N GLU A 57 -21.29 29.95 -27.73
CA GLU A 57 -22.16 28.76 -27.67
C GLU A 57 -21.35 27.46 -27.63
N ALA A 58 -21.63 26.56 -26.69
CA ALA A 58 -21.14 25.18 -26.72
C ALA A 58 -22.34 24.25 -26.98
N VAL A 59 -22.18 23.28 -27.89
CA VAL A 59 -23.23 22.32 -28.24
C VAL A 59 -22.66 20.93 -28.14
N VAL A 60 -22.94 20.23 -27.05
CA VAL A 60 -22.48 18.86 -26.80
C VAL A 60 -23.48 17.88 -27.42
N GLU A 61 -23.11 17.29 -28.55
CA GLU A 61 -23.89 16.22 -29.19
C GLU A 61 -23.24 14.86 -28.88
N GLY A 62 -23.85 14.09 -27.97
CA GLY A 62 -23.37 12.76 -27.60
C GLY A 62 -24.06 11.64 -28.37
N ARG A 63 -23.31 10.73 -28.98
CA ARG A 63 -23.85 9.48 -29.53
C ARG A 63 -23.07 8.28 -29.01
N ARG A 64 -23.79 7.25 -28.53
CA ARG A 64 -23.21 5.93 -28.23
C ARG A 64 -22.90 5.22 -29.55
N ILE A 65 -21.65 4.82 -29.74
CA ILE A 65 -21.25 3.97 -30.87
C ILE A 65 -21.16 2.53 -30.34
N ASP A 66 -21.84 1.59 -31.00
CA ASP A 66 -21.90 0.19 -30.57
C ASP A 66 -20.52 -0.49 -30.56
N GLY A 67 -20.22 -1.18 -29.46
CA GLY A 67 -18.99 -1.92 -29.20
C GLY A 67 -18.86 -2.32 -27.72
N PRO A 68 -17.93 -3.23 -27.35
CA PRO A 68 -17.75 -3.72 -25.98
C PRO A 68 -17.22 -2.66 -24.99
N ARG A 69 -16.93 -1.45 -25.46
CA ARG A 69 -16.57 -0.26 -24.68
C ARG A 69 -17.44 0.89 -25.18
N SER A 70 -18.14 1.58 -24.28
CA SER A 70 -18.93 2.77 -24.62
C SER A 70 -18.00 3.83 -25.21
N LYS A 71 -18.17 4.15 -26.50
CA LYS A 71 -17.47 5.25 -27.17
C LYS A 71 -18.42 6.44 -27.25
N TYR A 72 -17.97 7.61 -26.80
CA TYR A 72 -18.71 8.86 -26.84
C TYR A 72 -18.01 9.82 -27.81
N LEU A 73 -18.79 10.37 -28.73
CA LEU A 73 -18.38 11.47 -29.59
C LEU A 73 -18.87 12.76 -28.95
N VAL A 74 -18.02 13.76 -28.80
CA VAL A 74 -18.42 15.09 -28.34
C VAL A 74 -18.01 16.10 -29.40
N ARG A 75 -18.99 16.85 -29.90
CA ARG A 75 -18.75 18.02 -30.75
C ARG A 75 -18.71 19.26 -29.85
N VAL A 76 -17.76 20.16 -30.07
CA VAL A 76 -17.67 21.44 -29.36
C VAL A 76 -17.48 22.55 -30.37
N LYS A 77 -18.30 23.59 -30.32
CA LYS A 77 -18.11 24.84 -31.08
C LYS A 77 -17.58 25.91 -30.14
N LEU A 78 -16.61 26.69 -30.60
CA LEU A 78 -15.96 27.74 -29.83
C LEU A 78 -15.84 29.00 -30.67
N ASP A 79 -16.00 30.16 -30.05
CA ASP A 79 -15.68 31.47 -30.63
C ASP A 79 -14.38 31.96 -30.02
N VAL A 80 -13.34 32.14 -30.84
CA VAL A 80 -12.01 32.54 -30.38
C VAL A 80 -11.73 33.96 -30.88
N SER A 81 -11.47 34.89 -29.96
CA SER A 81 -11.29 36.32 -30.24
C SER A 81 -9.92 36.70 -30.83
N LYS A 82 -9.09 35.72 -31.20
CA LYS A 82 -7.83 35.93 -31.94
C LYS A 82 -7.59 34.80 -32.94
N LYS A 83 -7.06 35.18 -34.11
CA LYS A 83 -6.75 34.30 -35.25
C LYS A 83 -5.56 33.38 -34.93
N ILE A 84 -5.75 32.06 -34.97
CA ILE A 84 -4.67 31.06 -34.79
C ILE A 84 -4.28 30.48 -36.17
N PRO A 85 -2.99 30.36 -36.51
CA PRO A 85 -2.54 29.68 -37.73
C PRO A 85 -2.91 28.18 -37.74
N ASN A 86 -3.42 27.68 -38.87
CA ASN A 86 -3.99 26.33 -39.00
C ASN A 86 -2.98 25.19 -38.79
N ASP A 87 -1.70 25.47 -38.97
CA ASP A 87 -0.55 24.56 -38.96
C ASP A 87 0.02 24.32 -37.55
N GLN A 88 -0.38 25.09 -36.54
CA GLN A 88 0.05 24.91 -35.14
C GLN A 88 -1.00 24.22 -34.25
N LEU A 89 -2.26 24.14 -34.69
CA LEU A 89 -3.36 23.60 -33.88
C LEU A 89 -3.31 22.07 -33.71
N SER A 90 -2.97 21.33 -34.76
CA SER A 90 -3.01 19.86 -34.74
C SER A 90 -1.86 19.26 -33.93
N THR A 91 -0.66 19.82 -34.05
CA THR A 91 0.56 19.31 -33.40
C THR A 91 0.56 19.55 -31.88
N GLU A 92 0.05 20.69 -31.41
CA GLU A 92 -0.02 20.98 -29.96
C GLU A 92 -1.12 20.20 -29.22
N LEU A 93 -2.14 19.69 -29.93
CA LEU A 93 -3.29 19.00 -29.33
C LEU A 93 -3.10 17.48 -29.17
N GLU A 94 -2.29 16.84 -30.02
CA GLU A 94 -2.03 15.40 -29.98
C GLU A 94 -0.95 15.00 -28.95
N GLU A 95 -0.03 15.89 -28.58
CA GLU A 95 1.12 15.57 -27.70
C GLU A 95 0.78 15.44 -26.20
N TYR A 96 -0.39 15.88 -25.73
CA TYR A 96 -0.62 16.13 -24.30
C TYR A 96 -1.60 15.19 -23.57
N PHE A 97 -2.37 14.35 -24.28
CA PHE A 97 -3.44 13.57 -23.64
C PHE A 97 -3.54 12.12 -24.16
N ASP A 98 -3.02 11.15 -23.40
CA ASP A 98 -3.04 9.71 -23.74
C ASP A 98 -4.45 9.09 -23.89
N PHE A 99 -5.52 9.80 -23.49
CA PHE A 99 -6.90 9.28 -23.43
C PHE A 99 -7.95 10.15 -24.15
N VAL A 100 -7.52 11.22 -24.83
CA VAL A 100 -8.37 12.09 -25.64
C VAL A 100 -7.78 12.15 -27.04
N GLN A 101 -8.56 11.74 -28.03
CA GLN A 101 -8.18 11.81 -29.44
C GLN A 101 -9.07 12.83 -30.15
N ILE A 102 -8.49 13.89 -30.69
CA ILE A 102 -9.24 14.76 -31.61
C ILE A 102 -9.38 14.00 -32.92
N LEU A 103 -10.62 13.75 -33.31
CA LEU A 103 -10.92 13.00 -34.53
C LEU A 103 -10.97 13.94 -35.74
N GLU A 104 -11.54 15.13 -35.57
CA GLU A 104 -11.66 16.15 -36.62
C GLU A 104 -11.64 17.55 -36.00
N HIS A 105 -11.11 18.53 -36.74
CA HIS A 105 -11.27 19.94 -36.41
C HIS A 105 -11.61 20.74 -37.66
N LYS A 106 -12.45 21.76 -37.52
CA LYS A 106 -12.84 22.65 -38.62
C LYS A 106 -12.91 24.09 -38.14
N VAL A 107 -12.20 24.98 -38.83
CA VAL A 107 -12.36 26.43 -38.65
C VAL A 107 -13.53 26.87 -39.52
N LEU A 108 -14.52 27.53 -38.93
CA LEU A 108 -15.66 28.10 -39.65
C LEU A 108 -15.40 29.61 -39.85
N GLU A 109 -15.77 30.12 -41.02
CA GLU A 109 -15.65 31.55 -41.31
C GLU A 109 -16.59 32.35 -40.42
N SER A 110 -16.05 33.36 -39.74
CA SER A 110 -16.83 34.33 -38.97
C SER A 110 -17.11 35.58 -39.81
N THR A 111 -18.28 36.21 -39.61
CA THR A 111 -18.60 37.51 -40.21
C THR A 111 -17.87 38.67 -39.51
N ASP A 112 -17.19 38.40 -38.39
CA ASP A 112 -16.40 39.33 -37.60
C ASP A 112 -14.89 39.09 -37.86
N TYR A 113 -14.20 40.07 -38.46
CA TYR A 113 -12.81 39.90 -38.94
C TYR A 113 -11.78 39.62 -37.83
N GLU A 114 -12.14 39.85 -36.57
CA GLU A 114 -11.28 39.58 -35.40
C GLU A 114 -11.57 38.22 -34.74
N LYS A 115 -12.58 37.46 -35.20
CA LYS A 115 -12.99 36.19 -34.59
C LYS A 115 -12.81 34.99 -35.51
N GLN A 116 -12.53 33.83 -34.90
CA GLN A 116 -12.56 32.53 -35.57
C GLN A 116 -13.50 31.59 -34.81
N HIS A 117 -14.37 30.91 -35.56
CA HIS A 117 -15.16 29.82 -35.01
C HIS A 117 -14.39 28.51 -35.18
N LEU A 118 -14.25 27.73 -34.12
CA LEU A 118 -13.59 26.42 -34.15
C LEU A 118 -14.60 25.34 -33.76
N GLU A 119 -14.77 24.35 -34.63
CA GLU A 119 -15.54 23.14 -34.36
C GLU A 119 -14.56 21.97 -34.15
N LEU A 120 -14.65 21.32 -33.00
CA LEU A 120 -13.82 20.19 -32.62
C LEU A 120 -14.70 18.94 -32.48
N LEU A 121 -14.24 17.83 -33.04
CA LEU A 121 -14.79 16.50 -32.83
C LEU A 121 -13.81 15.69 -31.99
N ILE A 122 -14.22 15.33 -30.78
CA ILE A 122 -13.32 14.73 -29.79
C ILE A 122 -13.84 13.33 -29.42
N HIS A 123 -12.91 12.37 -29.39
CA HIS A 123 -13.10 11.01 -28.93
C HIS A 123 -12.40 10.79 -27.60
N PHE A 124 -13.14 10.30 -26.62
CA PHE A 124 -12.60 9.90 -25.32
C PHE A 124 -12.37 8.39 -25.34
N SER A 125 -11.12 7.95 -25.21
CA SER A 125 -10.72 6.52 -25.23
C SER A 125 -10.45 5.93 -23.84
N GLY A 126 -10.73 6.68 -22.77
CA GLY A 126 -10.64 6.19 -21.39
C GLY A 126 -11.87 5.37 -20.96
N LYS A 127 -11.69 4.42 -20.03
CA LYS A 127 -12.80 3.90 -19.21
C LYS A 127 -13.35 5.07 -18.38
N VAL A 128 -14.29 5.85 -18.95
CA VAL A 128 -15.15 6.72 -18.15
C VAL A 128 -16.14 5.77 -17.47
N GLY A 129 -15.72 5.18 -16.35
CA GLY A 129 -16.66 4.54 -15.44
C GLY A 129 -17.71 5.57 -15.01
N PRO A 130 -18.94 5.14 -14.64
CA PRO A 130 -19.96 6.06 -14.18
C PRO A 130 -19.40 6.89 -13.02
N THR A 131 -19.30 8.20 -13.23
CA THR A 131 -18.85 9.15 -12.22
C THR A 131 -19.85 9.12 -11.06
N ILE A 132 -19.32 8.95 -9.86
CA ILE A 132 -20.07 8.85 -8.62
C ILE A 132 -20.75 10.19 -8.32
N VAL A 133 -22.07 10.15 -8.14
CA VAL A 133 -22.82 11.21 -7.45
C VAL A 133 -22.44 11.11 -5.98
N SER A 134 -21.93 12.21 -5.40
CA SER A 134 -21.40 12.30 -4.03
C SER A 134 -22.24 11.50 -3.03
N SER A 135 -21.68 10.38 -2.57
CA SER A 135 -22.16 9.67 -1.40
C SER A 135 -21.32 10.13 -0.22
N PRO A 136 -21.90 10.34 0.98
CA PRO A 136 -21.12 10.59 2.20
C PRO A 136 -20.01 9.55 2.42
N PHE A 137 -20.19 8.32 1.93
CA PHE A 137 -19.18 7.27 1.93
C PHE A 137 -17.98 7.59 1.03
N TYR A 138 -18.20 8.19 -0.14
CA TYR A 138 -17.13 8.60 -1.05
C TYR A 138 -16.30 9.74 -0.49
N ASP A 139 -16.95 10.67 0.20
CA ASP A 139 -16.26 11.72 0.95
C ASP A 139 -15.40 11.10 2.07
N LEU A 140 -15.87 10.01 2.69
CA LEU A 140 -15.15 9.21 3.70
C LEU A 140 -13.92 8.47 3.15
N LEU A 141 -13.93 8.12 1.86
CA LEU A 141 -12.77 7.58 1.12
C LEU A 141 -11.83 8.69 0.61
N GLY A 142 -12.27 9.94 0.66
CA GLY A 142 -11.56 11.10 0.12
C GLY A 142 -11.78 11.26 -1.39
N ASN A 143 -11.90 12.51 -1.85
CA ASN A 143 -12.02 12.85 -3.27
C ASN A 143 -10.81 12.32 -4.08
N GLY A 144 -10.92 11.12 -4.68
CA GLY A 144 -9.85 10.52 -5.48
C GLY A 144 -9.72 9.00 -5.30
N ASN A 145 -8.63 8.42 -5.79
CA ASN A 145 -8.27 7.04 -5.44
C ASN A 145 -7.57 7.07 -4.06
N PRO A 146 -8.21 6.61 -2.97
CA PRO A 146 -7.61 6.60 -1.62
C PRO A 146 -6.27 5.89 -1.54
N GLN A 147 -5.95 5.00 -2.50
CA GLN A 147 -4.66 4.34 -2.53
C GLN A 147 -3.50 5.27 -2.90
N ASN A 148 -3.77 6.45 -3.46
CA ASN A 148 -2.75 7.41 -3.94
C ASN A 148 -2.38 8.49 -2.92
N LYS A 149 -2.91 8.42 -1.69
CA LYS A 149 -2.47 9.28 -0.58
C LYS A 149 -1.41 8.56 0.26
N ILE A 150 -0.52 9.33 0.87
CA ILE A 150 0.38 8.78 1.90
C ILE A 150 -0.47 8.29 3.08
N ILE A 151 -0.22 7.07 3.55
CA ILE A 151 -0.88 6.54 4.74
C ILE A 151 -0.47 7.34 5.99
N THR A 152 -1.44 7.70 6.80
CA THR A 152 -1.24 8.39 8.08
C THR A 152 -1.89 7.65 9.26
N GLU A 153 -2.88 6.81 8.98
CA GLU A 153 -3.64 6.10 10.00
C GLU A 153 -2.81 4.96 10.59
N GLY A 154 -2.65 4.93 11.92
CA GLY A 154 -1.96 3.85 12.64
C GLY A 154 -0.46 3.69 12.36
N VAL A 155 0.12 4.46 11.45
CA VAL A 155 1.51 4.32 11.01
C VAL A 155 2.40 5.37 11.68
N CYS A 156 3.58 4.97 12.13
CA CYS A 156 4.65 5.87 12.56
C CYS A 156 5.91 5.62 11.74
N TYR A 157 6.62 6.68 11.32
CA TYR A 157 7.84 6.52 10.54
C TYR A 157 8.81 7.68 10.74
N SER A 158 10.07 7.45 10.36
CA SER A 158 11.10 8.47 10.26
C SER A 158 12.06 8.14 9.14
N LYS A 159 12.75 9.15 8.60
CA LYS A 159 13.80 8.96 7.60
C LYS A 159 15.14 9.39 8.19
N TYR A 160 16.19 8.61 7.92
CA TYR A 160 17.56 8.87 8.36
C TYR A 160 17.72 8.99 9.88
N LYS A 161 16.89 8.25 10.62
CA LYS A 161 16.97 8.16 12.09
C LYS A 161 18.08 7.21 12.54
N VAL A 162 18.38 6.21 11.72
CA VAL A 162 19.48 5.26 11.95
C VAL A 162 20.81 5.95 11.68
N PRO A 163 21.72 6.05 12.66
CA PRO A 163 23.04 6.66 12.48
C PRO A 163 23.88 5.96 11.39
N ASP A 164 24.72 6.73 10.70
CA ASP A 164 25.55 6.21 9.60
C ASP A 164 26.46 5.05 10.05
N ASP A 165 27.04 5.12 11.24
CA ASP A 165 27.90 4.05 11.78
C ASP A 165 27.12 2.73 11.98
N LEU A 166 25.88 2.82 12.46
CA LEU A 166 25.01 1.66 12.65
C LEU A 166 24.54 1.11 11.29
N ARG A 167 24.14 1.97 10.35
CA ARG A 167 23.76 1.55 9.00
C ARG A 167 24.90 0.83 8.30
N ASP A 168 26.10 1.39 8.34
CA ASP A 168 27.26 0.82 7.65
C ASP A 168 27.72 -0.48 8.32
N SER A 169 27.63 -0.58 9.66
CA SER A 169 27.86 -1.83 10.40
C SER A 169 26.83 -2.91 10.04
N LEU A 170 25.54 -2.57 10.03
CA LEU A 170 24.44 -3.45 9.61
C LEU A 170 24.68 -4.01 8.21
N ARG A 171 24.98 -3.14 7.23
CA ARG A 171 25.27 -3.56 5.85
C ARG A 171 26.41 -4.57 5.80
N LYS A 172 27.54 -4.22 6.39
CA LYS A 172 28.74 -5.08 6.43
C LYS A 172 28.44 -6.43 7.07
N ASN A 173 27.74 -6.46 8.20
CA ASN A 173 27.47 -7.69 8.93
C ASN A 173 26.39 -8.56 8.27
N ILE A 174 25.41 -7.95 7.60
CA ILE A 174 24.44 -8.68 6.76
C ILE A 174 25.12 -9.22 5.50
N ASP A 175 26.04 -8.48 4.88
CA ASP A 175 26.83 -8.98 3.73
C ASP A 175 27.71 -10.17 4.13
N LYS A 176 28.32 -10.09 5.33
CA LYS A 176 29.04 -11.23 5.91
C LYS A 176 28.12 -12.44 6.06
N LEU A 177 26.94 -12.27 6.68
CA LEU A 177 25.93 -13.32 6.79
C LEU A 177 25.60 -13.93 5.42
N ALA A 178 25.28 -13.09 4.44
CA ALA A 178 24.95 -13.48 3.08
C ALA A 178 26.10 -14.23 2.36
N SER A 179 27.37 -13.95 2.69
CA SER A 179 28.52 -14.63 2.11
C SER A 179 28.83 -15.99 2.76
N GLU A 180 28.39 -16.19 4.01
CA GLU A 180 28.74 -17.36 4.83
C GLU A 180 27.57 -18.34 5.04
N THR A 181 26.41 -18.08 4.44
CA THR A 181 25.23 -18.95 4.45
C THR A 181 24.87 -19.44 3.05
N GLU A 182 24.20 -20.59 2.99
CA GLU A 182 23.67 -21.13 1.73
C GLU A 182 22.68 -20.13 1.11
N ILE A 183 22.68 -20.03 -0.22
CA ILE A 183 21.68 -19.21 -0.93
C ILE A 183 20.31 -19.87 -0.76
N ASP A 184 19.38 -19.15 -0.14
CA ASP A 184 18.01 -19.57 0.03
C ASP A 184 17.08 -18.54 -0.62
N TYR A 185 16.59 -18.88 -1.80
CA TYR A 185 15.60 -18.04 -2.48
C TYR A 185 14.21 -18.34 -1.94
N HIS A 186 13.45 -17.26 -1.77
CA HIS A 186 12.07 -17.33 -1.35
C HIS A 186 11.27 -18.17 -2.36
N PRO A 187 10.47 -19.15 -1.94
CA PRO A 187 9.75 -20.00 -2.89
C PRO A 187 8.81 -19.18 -3.79
N ASN A 188 8.74 -19.53 -5.07
CA ASN A 188 7.95 -18.83 -6.11
C ASN A 188 8.39 -17.38 -6.43
N SER A 189 9.53 -16.91 -5.91
CA SER A 189 10.05 -15.55 -6.20
C SER A 189 10.81 -15.43 -7.51
N ASN A 190 11.08 -16.54 -8.22
CA ASN A 190 11.95 -16.60 -9.41
C ASN A 190 13.35 -16.02 -9.13
N ASP A 191 13.95 -16.45 -8.02
CA ASP A 191 15.28 -16.04 -7.53
C ASP A 191 15.43 -14.52 -7.29
N VAL A 192 14.31 -13.80 -7.17
CA VAL A 192 14.30 -12.36 -6.89
C VAL A 192 14.52 -12.07 -5.43
N VAL A 193 13.89 -12.84 -4.54
CA VAL A 193 13.90 -12.60 -3.11
C VAL A 193 14.79 -13.63 -2.45
N ARG A 194 15.85 -13.17 -1.80
CA ARG A 194 16.75 -13.99 -1.00
C ARG A 194 16.43 -13.83 0.47
N ASP A 195 16.10 -14.95 1.09
CA ASP A 195 15.85 -15.06 2.52
C ASP A 195 17.20 -15.20 3.25
N LEU A 196 17.64 -14.16 3.97
CA LEU A 196 18.86 -14.23 4.79
C LEU A 196 18.53 -14.70 6.21
N VAL A 197 17.49 -14.11 6.79
CA VAL A 197 16.85 -14.55 8.03
C VAL A 197 15.36 -14.57 7.74
N HIS A 198 14.73 -15.73 7.78
CA HIS A 198 13.30 -15.85 7.49
C HIS A 198 12.62 -16.79 8.48
N PRO A 199 11.50 -16.37 9.11
CA PRO A 199 10.89 -17.12 10.20
C PRO A 199 10.25 -18.44 9.78
N ALA A 200 9.92 -18.59 8.49
CA ALA A 200 9.41 -19.83 7.92
C ALA A 200 10.46 -20.92 7.72
N LEU A 201 11.77 -20.63 7.88
CA LEU A 201 12.82 -21.66 7.88
C LEU A 201 13.12 -22.09 9.32
N TYR A 202 13.09 -23.40 9.59
CA TYR A 202 13.11 -23.96 10.95
C TYR A 202 12.01 -23.41 11.89
N PRO A 203 10.72 -23.38 11.48
CA PRO A 203 9.65 -23.05 12.40
C PRO A 203 9.55 -24.11 13.50
N TYR A 204 8.84 -23.82 14.59
CA TYR A 204 8.35 -24.88 15.47
C TYR A 204 7.39 -25.78 14.68
N VAL A 205 7.53 -27.09 14.86
CA VAL A 205 6.69 -28.12 14.24
C VAL A 205 6.19 -29.05 15.35
N LYS A 206 4.87 -29.05 15.59
CA LYS A 206 4.22 -29.85 16.62
C LYS A 206 4.55 -31.33 16.46
N GLY A 207 5.10 -31.94 17.51
CA GLY A 207 5.50 -33.35 17.54
C GLY A 207 6.85 -33.66 16.89
N VAL A 208 7.57 -32.66 16.37
CA VAL A 208 8.92 -32.80 15.80
C VAL A 208 9.91 -31.94 16.56
N SER A 209 9.59 -30.66 16.79
CA SER A 209 10.44 -29.75 17.55
C SER A 209 10.46 -30.14 19.03
N GLU A 210 11.66 -30.22 19.61
CA GLU A 210 11.84 -30.48 21.03
C GLU A 210 11.61 -29.20 21.83
N VAL A 211 10.68 -29.25 22.78
CA VAL A 211 10.34 -28.15 23.68
C VAL A 211 10.90 -28.47 25.07
N GLN A 212 11.74 -27.59 25.60
CA GLN A 212 12.25 -27.68 26.96
C GLN A 212 11.18 -27.21 27.95
N GLU A 213 10.96 -27.95 29.03
CA GLU A 213 10.07 -27.53 30.10
C GLU A 213 10.68 -26.36 30.88
N THR A 214 10.14 -25.16 30.69
CA THR A 214 10.47 -23.98 31.52
C THR A 214 9.44 -23.83 32.65
N LYS A 215 9.81 -23.18 33.76
CA LYS A 215 8.87 -22.88 34.86
C LYS A 215 7.71 -21.98 34.40
N GLU A 216 7.87 -21.29 33.28
CA GLU A 216 6.87 -20.42 32.66
C GLU A 216 5.85 -21.20 31.80
N ASN A 217 6.25 -22.33 31.19
CA ASN A 217 5.36 -23.22 30.44
C ASN A 217 4.20 -23.80 31.28
N CYS A 218 4.33 -23.81 32.62
CA CYS A 218 3.26 -24.28 33.52
C CYS A 218 2.17 -23.22 33.80
N LYS A 219 2.27 -22.01 33.22
CA LYS A 219 1.33 -20.91 33.45
C LYS A 219 0.78 -20.28 32.16
N SER A 220 0.59 -21.06 31.09
CA SER A 220 -0.32 -20.60 30.03
C SER A 220 -1.72 -20.48 30.63
N LYS A 221 -2.09 -19.27 31.08
CA LYS A 221 -3.46 -18.94 31.42
C LYS A 221 -4.26 -19.09 30.12
N GLU A 222 -4.94 -20.23 30.00
CA GLU A 222 -6.08 -20.44 29.11
C GLU A 222 -7.20 -19.48 29.51
N THR A 223 -7.03 -18.19 29.27
CA THR A 223 -8.08 -17.21 29.51
C THR A 223 -7.94 -16.08 28.50
N GLU A 224 -8.60 -16.23 27.35
CA GLU A 224 -9.58 -15.27 26.81
C GLU A 224 -10.05 -15.75 25.42
N ASP A 225 -11.35 -15.55 25.16
CA ASP A 225 -12.22 -16.01 24.06
C ASP A 225 -11.66 -17.08 23.08
N PRO A 226 -12.16 -18.34 23.09
CA PRO A 226 -11.56 -19.44 22.31
C PRO A 226 -11.72 -19.32 20.78
N ASN A 227 -12.39 -18.29 20.27
CA ASN A 227 -12.80 -18.21 18.87
C ASN A 227 -12.22 -17.04 18.07
N GLU A 228 -11.59 -16.04 18.70
CA GLU A 228 -11.08 -14.85 17.99
C GLU A 228 -9.64 -14.46 18.40
N ASP A 229 -8.92 -13.81 17.49
CA ASP A 229 -7.60 -13.24 17.74
C ASP A 229 -7.67 -11.79 18.23
N PHE A 230 -6.51 -11.18 18.50
CA PHE A 230 -6.44 -9.80 19.02
C PHE A 230 -7.17 -8.78 18.14
N TRP A 231 -7.31 -9.03 16.84
CA TRP A 231 -7.95 -8.14 15.87
C TRP A 231 -9.42 -8.48 15.61
N GLY A 232 -10.03 -9.35 16.42
CA GLY A 232 -11.41 -9.81 16.26
C GLY A 232 -11.61 -10.70 15.03
N ARG A 233 -10.55 -11.35 14.53
CA ARG A 233 -10.62 -12.31 13.41
C ARG A 233 -10.84 -13.71 13.99
N PRO A 234 -11.52 -14.64 13.29
CA PRO A 234 -11.62 -16.02 13.73
C PRO A 234 -10.24 -16.62 14.02
N TYR A 235 -10.11 -17.23 15.19
CA TYR A 235 -8.85 -17.77 15.66
C TYR A 235 -8.43 -18.99 14.83
N GLU A 236 -7.20 -18.96 14.36
CA GLU A 236 -6.59 -20.04 13.60
C GLU A 236 -5.39 -20.63 14.35
N ASP A 237 -5.39 -21.95 14.44
CA ASP A 237 -4.29 -22.73 14.98
C ASP A 237 -3.55 -23.45 13.86
N SER A 238 -2.28 -23.78 14.09
CA SER A 238 -1.44 -24.49 13.13
C SER A 238 -0.53 -25.48 13.84
N LYS A 239 -0.14 -26.54 13.13
CA LYS A 239 0.95 -27.42 13.59
C LYS A 239 2.32 -26.73 13.53
N PHE A 240 2.42 -25.59 12.83
CA PHE A 240 3.62 -24.80 12.67
C PHE A 240 3.53 -23.49 13.44
N GLN A 241 4.64 -22.99 13.98
CA GLN A 241 4.68 -21.65 14.55
C GLN A 241 6.04 -21.00 14.27
N TRP A 242 6.05 -19.75 13.86
CA TRP A 242 7.26 -18.94 13.88
C TRP A 242 7.74 -18.78 15.32
N LEU A 243 9.06 -18.90 15.50
CA LEU A 243 9.69 -18.82 16.81
C LEU A 243 10.16 -17.39 17.05
N PRO A 244 9.46 -16.58 17.87
CA PRO A 244 9.99 -15.30 18.32
C PRO A 244 11.22 -15.52 19.21
N SER A 245 12.06 -14.50 19.28
CA SER A 245 13.16 -14.41 20.24
C SER A 245 12.82 -13.39 21.33
N PRO A 246 13.19 -13.65 22.59
CA PRO A 246 13.03 -12.68 23.68
C PRO A 246 14.04 -11.53 23.55
N PHE A 247 13.51 -10.31 23.43
CA PHE A 247 14.23 -9.05 23.44
C PHE A 247 13.96 -8.37 24.78
N TYR A 248 14.99 -8.20 25.60
CA TYR A 248 14.90 -7.58 26.91
C TYR A 248 15.17 -6.09 26.79
N ILE A 249 14.22 -5.27 27.21
CA ILE A 249 14.33 -3.81 27.19
C ILE A 249 14.57 -3.33 28.61
N SER A 250 15.73 -2.74 28.85
CA SER A 250 16.08 -2.15 30.15
C SER A 250 15.29 -0.89 30.44
N LEU A 251 15.32 -0.43 31.70
CA LEU A 251 14.69 0.82 32.12
C LEU A 251 15.23 2.06 31.36
N ASP A 252 16.49 2.01 30.92
CA ASP A 252 17.13 3.08 30.15
C ASP A 252 16.82 2.99 28.64
N GLY A 253 16.05 1.99 28.21
CA GLY A 253 15.69 1.77 26.81
C GLY A 253 16.72 0.99 25.99
N ASN A 254 17.78 0.45 26.62
CA ASN A 254 18.72 -0.43 25.93
C ASN A 254 18.10 -1.80 25.68
N CYS A 255 18.36 -2.39 24.52
CA CYS A 255 17.87 -3.69 24.09
C CYS A 255 18.96 -4.76 24.24
N PHE A 256 18.59 -5.94 24.71
CA PHE A 256 19.45 -7.12 24.73
C PHE A 256 18.70 -8.34 24.20
N ILE A 257 19.31 -9.06 23.27
CA ILE A 257 18.74 -10.28 22.69
C ILE A 257 19.43 -11.46 23.36
N GLY A 258 18.80 -12.07 24.37
CA GLY A 258 19.44 -13.10 25.20
C GLY A 258 19.61 -14.44 24.47
N GLU A 259 18.55 -14.90 23.81
CA GLU A 259 18.52 -16.17 23.08
C GLU A 259 18.90 -15.99 21.62
N TYR A 260 18.90 -17.07 20.84
CA TYR A 260 19.13 -16.99 19.40
C TYR A 260 17.90 -16.43 18.66
N ILE A 261 18.14 -15.76 17.54
CA ILE A 261 17.19 -15.43 16.49
C ILE A 261 17.08 -16.64 15.56
N ASN A 262 15.84 -17.07 15.29
CA ASN A 262 15.62 -18.22 14.43
C ASN A 262 16.32 -18.03 13.07
N ASN A 263 17.06 -19.05 12.65
CA ASN A 263 17.91 -19.03 11.44
C ASN A 263 19.08 -18.04 11.45
N LEU A 264 19.48 -17.50 12.60
CA LEU A 264 20.66 -16.64 12.74
C LEU A 264 21.55 -17.08 13.92
N ASP A 265 22.74 -17.57 13.62
CA ASP A 265 23.68 -18.06 14.63
C ASP A 265 24.34 -16.90 15.40
N LYS A 266 24.10 -16.85 16.71
CA LYS A 266 24.60 -15.80 17.61
C LYS A 266 26.12 -15.85 17.83
N GLU A 267 26.70 -17.04 17.89
CA GLU A 267 28.14 -17.21 18.11
C GLU A 267 28.93 -16.83 16.86
N LYS A 268 28.37 -17.13 15.68
CA LYS A 268 28.98 -16.81 14.39
C LYS A 268 28.82 -15.35 13.98
N PHE A 269 27.70 -14.72 14.33
CA PHE A 269 27.36 -13.34 13.94
C PHE A 269 27.08 -12.40 15.13
N PRO A 270 27.93 -12.33 16.16
CA PRO A 270 27.65 -11.55 17.37
C PRO A 270 27.56 -10.04 17.11
N GLU A 271 28.31 -9.50 16.15
CA GLU A 271 28.24 -8.09 15.79
C GLU A 271 26.91 -7.74 15.11
N LEU A 272 26.33 -8.67 14.33
CA LEU A 272 25.00 -8.47 13.74
C LEU A 272 23.92 -8.43 14.83
N TYR A 273 24.04 -9.24 15.88
CA TYR A 273 23.12 -9.16 17.04
C TYR A 273 23.20 -7.79 17.72
N ARG A 274 24.40 -7.26 17.96
CA ARG A 274 24.57 -5.92 18.53
C ARG A 274 23.99 -4.84 17.65
N ASP A 275 24.14 -4.97 16.33
CA ASP A 275 23.53 -4.04 15.39
C ASP A 275 21.99 -4.13 15.41
N LEU A 276 21.42 -5.33 15.51
CA LEU A 276 19.97 -5.53 15.62
C LEU A 276 19.42 -5.03 16.95
N GLU A 277 20.14 -5.19 18.07
CA GLU A 277 19.82 -4.60 19.36
C GLU A 277 19.72 -3.08 19.25
N ARG A 278 20.79 -2.43 18.78
CA ARG A 278 20.86 -0.97 18.58
C ARG A 278 19.80 -0.47 17.60
N LEU A 279 19.52 -1.23 16.54
CA LEU A 279 18.46 -0.88 15.60
C LEU A 279 17.10 -0.95 16.29
N PHE A 280 16.80 -2.01 17.04
CA PHE A 280 15.53 -2.19 17.73
C PHE A 280 15.29 -1.12 18.80
N GLU A 281 16.32 -0.63 19.49
CA GLU A 281 16.23 0.51 20.42
C GLU A 281 15.62 1.75 19.73
N LEU A 282 15.99 2.01 18.47
CA LEU A 282 15.45 3.13 17.69
C LEU A 282 13.97 2.94 17.34
N PHE A 283 13.49 1.69 17.28
CA PHE A 283 12.09 1.38 17.02
C PHE A 283 11.19 1.53 18.25
N LEU A 284 11.73 1.52 19.48
CA LEU A 284 10.92 1.46 20.71
C LEU A 284 9.82 2.54 20.78
N PRO A 285 10.11 3.84 20.55
CA PRO A 285 9.05 4.87 20.62
C PRO A 285 7.97 4.69 19.54
N TYR A 286 8.34 4.12 18.38
CA TYR A 286 7.41 3.86 17.30
C TYR A 286 6.51 2.66 17.61
N PHE A 287 7.06 1.62 18.25
CA PHE A 287 6.27 0.49 18.75
C PHE A 287 5.33 0.91 19.88
N GLU A 288 5.77 1.75 20.82
CA GLU A 288 4.90 2.28 21.88
C GLU A 288 3.70 3.03 21.29
N GLU A 289 3.96 3.93 20.34
CA GLU A 289 2.92 4.69 19.67
C GLU A 289 1.96 3.81 18.88
N VAL A 290 2.46 2.81 18.14
CA VAL A 290 1.61 1.90 17.37
C VAL A 290 0.84 0.94 18.26
N TRP A 291 1.44 0.46 19.36
CA TRP A 291 0.77 -0.42 20.31
C TRP A 291 -0.36 0.31 21.03
N ALA A 292 -0.10 1.55 21.45
CA ALA A 292 -1.11 2.40 22.03
C ALA A 292 -2.25 2.69 21.03
N TYR A 293 -1.95 2.92 19.75
CA TYR A 293 -3.00 3.02 18.71
C TYR A 293 -3.82 1.73 18.61
N ALA A 294 -3.16 0.57 18.52
CA ALA A 294 -3.82 -0.73 18.41
C ALA A 294 -4.75 -1.00 19.59
N LYS A 295 -4.30 -0.74 20.83
CA LYS A 295 -5.12 -0.89 22.04
C LYS A 295 -6.31 0.05 22.06
N GLY A 296 -6.12 1.33 21.72
CA GLY A 296 -7.21 2.30 21.65
C GLY A 296 -8.26 1.93 20.60
N MET A 297 -7.80 1.45 19.45
CA MET A 297 -8.66 0.99 18.36
C MET A 297 -9.49 -0.24 18.77
N MET A 298 -8.88 -1.23 19.42
CA MET A 298 -9.61 -2.42 19.87
C MET A 298 -10.56 -2.14 21.03
N ALA A 299 -10.19 -1.24 21.95
CA ALA A 299 -11.10 -0.79 23.00
C ALA A 299 -12.35 -0.09 22.42
N ALA A 300 -12.18 0.72 21.36
CA ALA A 300 -13.29 1.38 20.70
C ALA A 300 -14.22 0.40 19.96
N GLU A 301 -13.69 -0.66 19.35
CA GLU A 301 -14.47 -1.69 18.65
C GLU A 301 -15.34 -2.54 19.60
N ILE A 302 -14.89 -2.72 20.85
CA ILE A 302 -15.64 -3.46 21.89
C ILE A 302 -16.73 -2.59 22.53
N SER A 303 -16.60 -1.26 22.47
CA SER A 303 -17.58 -0.32 23.02
C SER A 303 -18.92 -0.45 22.27
N LEU A 304 -19.93 -1.01 22.94
CA LEU A 304 -21.31 -1.14 22.42
C LEU A 304 -22.07 0.20 22.35
N ASP A 305 -21.45 1.30 22.77
CA ASP A 305 -22.04 2.63 22.76
C ASP A 305 -21.75 3.35 21.43
N PHE A 306 -22.64 3.15 20.45
CA PHE A 306 -22.62 3.82 19.14
C PHE A 306 -22.82 5.34 19.21
N SER A 307 -22.99 5.94 20.40
CA SER A 307 -23.26 7.37 20.55
C SER A 307 -22.00 8.23 20.78
N SER A 308 -20.85 7.62 21.09
CA SER A 308 -19.55 8.31 21.13
C SER A 308 -18.37 7.35 20.94
N PHE A 309 -17.74 7.38 19.76
CA PHE A 309 -16.43 6.76 19.53
C PHE A 309 -15.36 7.59 20.27
N ASP A 310 -15.16 7.30 21.56
CA ASP A 310 -14.08 7.92 22.33
C ASP A 310 -12.78 7.14 22.09
N PHE A 311 -12.17 7.34 20.91
CA PHE A 311 -10.85 6.80 20.62
C PHE A 311 -9.84 7.45 21.57
N GLN A 312 -9.46 6.69 22.60
CA GLN A 312 -8.42 7.09 23.53
C GLN A 312 -7.21 6.19 23.34
N LYS A 313 -6.08 6.84 23.08
CA LYS A 313 -4.78 6.20 23.00
C LYS A 313 -4.23 6.03 24.43
N PRO A 314 -4.15 4.81 25.00
CA PRO A 314 -3.53 4.63 26.30
C PRO A 314 -2.05 4.98 26.25
N PHE A 315 -1.50 5.39 27.39
CA PHE A 315 -0.05 5.45 27.53
C PHE A 315 0.52 4.04 27.53
N VAL A 316 1.56 3.81 26.74
CA VAL A 316 2.30 2.56 26.65
C VAL A 316 3.76 2.86 26.90
N ASP A 317 4.37 2.06 27.76
CA ASP A 317 5.81 2.05 28.01
C ASP A 317 6.24 0.60 27.91
N ILE A 318 7.19 0.31 27.02
CA ILE A 318 7.71 -1.05 26.81
C ILE A 318 9.09 -1.26 27.45
N ARG A 319 9.56 -0.29 28.25
CA ARG A 319 10.79 -0.43 29.04
C ARG A 319 10.56 -1.33 30.25
N ASP A 320 11.65 -1.91 30.73
CA ASP A 320 11.64 -2.91 31.81
C ASP A 320 10.74 -4.13 31.50
N GLN A 321 10.69 -4.51 30.21
CA GLN A 321 9.87 -5.61 29.71
C GLN A 321 10.67 -6.50 28.78
N GLU A 322 10.16 -7.72 28.61
CA GLU A 322 10.63 -8.66 27.62
C GLU A 322 9.60 -8.82 26.51
N LEU A 323 9.99 -8.44 25.30
CA LEU A 323 9.18 -8.56 24.09
C LEU A 323 9.54 -9.83 23.33
N GLN A 324 8.55 -10.48 22.73
CA GLN A 324 8.77 -11.58 21.80
C GLN A 324 8.80 -11.03 20.37
N VAL A 325 9.96 -11.12 19.72
CA VAL A 325 10.20 -10.49 18.42
C VAL A 325 10.68 -11.52 17.41
N ILE A 326 10.00 -11.59 16.26
CA ILE A 326 10.41 -12.39 15.12
C ILE A 326 11.18 -11.47 14.18
N THR A 327 12.44 -11.81 13.89
CA THR A 327 13.30 -11.02 13.01
C THR A 327 13.33 -11.63 11.61
N LYS A 328 13.28 -10.77 10.59
CA LYS A 328 13.43 -11.15 9.19
C LYS A 328 14.38 -10.19 8.48
N ILE A 329 15.24 -10.72 7.62
CA ILE A 329 16.18 -9.97 6.78
C ILE A 329 16.10 -10.55 5.38
N VAL A 330 15.79 -9.69 4.40
CA VAL A 330 15.59 -10.08 3.01
C VAL A 330 16.29 -9.13 2.05
N ASP A 331 16.83 -9.71 0.99
CA ASP A 331 17.37 -8.99 -0.16
C ASP A 331 16.51 -9.26 -1.39
N TYR A 332 16.14 -8.21 -2.11
CA TYR A 332 15.55 -8.32 -3.44
C TYR A 332 16.64 -7.98 -4.45
N THR A 333 16.82 -8.80 -5.48
CA THR A 333 17.73 -8.53 -6.60
C THR A 333 16.98 -8.72 -7.91
N LEU A 334 16.84 -7.65 -8.69
CA LEU A 334 16.18 -7.67 -10.00
C LEU A 334 17.23 -7.55 -11.09
N GLN A 335 17.22 -8.48 -12.03
CA GLN A 335 18.01 -8.37 -13.26
C GLN A 335 17.51 -7.20 -14.12
N PRO A 336 18.32 -6.69 -15.08
CA PRO A 336 17.92 -5.64 -16.00
C PRO A 336 16.52 -5.87 -16.62
N GLY A 337 15.62 -4.89 -16.50
CA GLY A 337 14.25 -4.94 -17.04
C GLY A 337 13.29 -5.88 -16.29
N GLN A 338 13.74 -6.59 -15.26
CA GLN A 338 12.87 -7.43 -14.43
C GLN A 338 11.95 -6.57 -13.56
N SER A 339 10.80 -7.12 -13.18
CA SER A 339 9.87 -6.49 -12.25
C SER A 339 9.39 -7.47 -11.19
N TYR A 340 9.05 -6.96 -10.03
CA TYR A 340 8.46 -7.74 -8.93
C TYR A 340 7.24 -7.02 -8.36
N GLU A 341 6.23 -7.77 -7.94
CA GLU A 341 5.05 -7.28 -7.23
C GLU A 341 4.69 -8.29 -6.13
N GLY A 342 4.26 -7.78 -4.97
CA GLY A 342 3.83 -8.62 -3.86
C GLY A 342 2.32 -8.84 -3.83
N VAL A 343 1.91 -9.75 -2.97
CA VAL A 343 0.50 -10.07 -2.68
C VAL A 343 0.01 -9.28 -1.47
N TRP A 344 -1.31 -9.10 -1.36
CA TRP A 344 -1.92 -8.53 -0.16
C TRP A 344 -1.83 -9.51 1.00
N HIS A 345 -1.18 -9.12 2.09
CA HIS A 345 -0.99 -9.97 3.25
C HIS A 345 -1.01 -9.21 4.59
N ALA A 346 -1.19 -9.99 5.66
CA ALA A 346 -0.84 -9.63 7.03
C ALA A 346 0.20 -10.62 7.55
N GLU A 347 0.91 -10.30 8.62
CA GLU A 347 2.04 -11.11 9.09
C GLU A 347 1.58 -12.17 10.09
N GLY A 348 1.77 -13.43 9.73
CA GLY A 348 1.51 -14.55 10.61
C GLY A 348 0.03 -14.93 10.76
N MET A 349 -0.18 -15.99 11.52
CA MET A 349 -1.51 -16.53 11.86
C MET A 349 -1.92 -16.13 13.29
N SER A 350 -3.18 -16.39 13.67
CA SER A 350 -3.73 -15.96 14.96
C SER A 350 -2.94 -16.45 16.17
N HIS A 351 -2.47 -17.70 16.16
CA HIS A 351 -1.70 -18.29 17.25
C HIS A 351 -0.33 -17.63 17.46
N GLU A 352 0.24 -17.00 16.43
CA GLU A 352 1.51 -16.27 16.52
C GLU A 352 1.36 -14.89 17.17
N ASN A 353 0.12 -14.40 17.33
CA ASN A 353 -0.22 -13.18 18.05
C ASN A 353 0.61 -11.94 17.64
N ILE A 354 1.01 -11.82 16.37
CA ILE A 354 1.75 -10.66 15.87
C ILE A 354 0.82 -9.44 15.82
N VAL A 355 1.24 -8.36 16.48
CA VAL A 355 0.44 -7.13 16.61
C VAL A 355 1.09 -5.91 15.95
N MET A 356 2.41 -5.92 15.74
CA MET A 356 3.10 -4.78 15.12
C MET A 356 4.19 -5.26 14.18
N THR A 357 4.36 -4.53 13.09
CA THR A 357 5.40 -4.77 12.09
C THR A 357 6.28 -3.53 11.99
N GLY A 358 7.57 -3.69 12.26
CA GLY A 358 8.60 -2.69 12.07
C GLY A 358 9.47 -3.03 10.86
N LEU A 359 9.67 -2.05 9.98
CA LEU A 359 10.48 -2.15 8.77
C LEU A 359 11.59 -1.11 8.79
N TYR A 360 12.80 -1.53 8.47
CA TYR A 360 13.92 -0.65 8.13
C TYR A 360 14.36 -0.90 6.70
N PHE A 361 14.19 0.11 5.83
CA PHE A 361 14.66 0.08 4.45
C PHE A 361 16.15 0.40 4.42
N ASN A 362 16.96 -0.63 4.71
CA ASN A 362 18.39 -0.54 4.94
C ASN A 362 19.18 -0.13 3.70
N ASP A 363 18.80 -0.61 2.52
CA ASP A 363 19.47 -0.27 1.27
C ASP A 363 18.51 -0.34 0.09
N ARG A 364 18.74 0.50 -0.92
CA ARG A 364 17.97 0.50 -2.17
C ARG A 364 18.72 1.21 -3.29
N ASP A 365 18.97 0.47 -4.36
CA ASP A 365 19.53 1.01 -5.59
C ASP A 365 18.59 2.01 -6.28
N THR A 366 19.17 3.09 -6.81
CA THR A 366 18.44 4.17 -7.49
C THR A 366 17.80 3.73 -8.81
N ASP A 367 18.27 2.62 -9.40
CA ASP A 367 17.73 2.05 -10.63
C ASP A 367 16.37 1.34 -10.40
N LEU A 368 15.94 1.14 -9.15
CA LEU A 368 14.65 0.56 -8.81
C LEU A 368 13.54 1.62 -8.71
N THR A 369 12.60 1.60 -9.67
CA THR A 369 11.44 2.52 -9.70
C THR A 369 10.16 1.83 -9.24
N GLY A 370 9.33 2.52 -8.45
CA GLY A 370 8.06 2.01 -7.91
C GLY A 370 8.22 1.31 -6.55
N GLY A 371 7.37 0.33 -6.24
CA GLY A 371 7.58 -0.53 -5.06
C GLY A 371 7.10 0.06 -3.74
N ASP A 372 6.22 1.05 -3.78
CA ASP A 372 5.56 1.57 -2.58
C ASP A 372 4.79 0.48 -1.86
N LEU A 373 4.81 0.51 -0.53
CA LEU A 373 3.87 -0.27 0.25
C LEU A 373 2.48 0.30 0.06
N ARG A 374 1.50 -0.56 -0.16
CA ARG A 374 0.08 -0.23 -0.30
C ARG A 374 -0.64 -0.85 0.89
N PHE A 375 -1.55 -0.10 1.51
CA PHE A 375 -2.23 -0.52 2.72
C PHE A 375 -3.75 -0.51 2.57
N LYS A 376 -4.39 -1.46 3.22
CA LYS A 376 -5.83 -1.51 3.48
C LYS A 376 -6.06 -2.13 4.88
N ARG A 377 -7.26 -2.02 5.43
CA ARG A 377 -7.66 -2.73 6.66
C ARG A 377 -9.14 -3.07 6.64
N ALA A 378 -9.60 -3.94 7.52
CA ALA A 378 -11.03 -4.18 7.68
C ALA A 378 -11.72 -2.89 8.15
N PHE A 379 -12.98 -2.68 7.72
CA PHE A 379 -13.78 -1.58 8.25
C PHE A 379 -14.02 -1.74 9.76
N HIS A 380 -14.00 -0.63 10.48
CA HIS A 380 -14.44 -0.58 11.87
C HIS A 380 -15.95 -0.76 11.99
N ILE A 381 -16.45 -1.18 13.15
CA ILE A 381 -17.90 -1.43 13.33
C ILE A 381 -18.75 -0.21 12.96
N GLU A 382 -18.34 1.01 13.33
CA GLU A 382 -19.03 2.24 12.95
C GLU A 382 -18.95 2.52 11.46
N GLU A 383 -17.77 2.36 10.86
CA GLU A 383 -17.61 2.54 9.42
C GLU A 383 -18.45 1.51 8.65
N ARG A 384 -18.58 0.27 9.15
CA ARG A 384 -19.50 -0.74 8.60
C ARG A 384 -20.94 -0.33 8.76
N ALA A 385 -21.34 0.19 9.93
CA ALA A 385 -22.70 0.64 10.18
C ALA A 385 -23.08 1.82 9.28
N GLN A 386 -22.20 2.83 9.17
CA GLN A 386 -22.35 3.94 8.24
C GLN A 386 -22.37 3.45 6.80
N PHE A 387 -21.50 2.51 6.44
CA PHE A 387 -21.46 1.91 5.11
C PHE A 387 -22.80 1.26 4.77
N ILE A 388 -23.29 0.34 5.59
CA ILE A 388 -24.58 -0.35 5.38
C ILE A 388 -25.74 0.66 5.35
N GLY A 389 -25.73 1.66 6.23
CA GLY A 389 -26.78 2.68 6.32
C GLY A 389 -26.83 3.68 5.16
N HIS A 390 -25.72 3.87 4.44
CA HIS A 390 -25.59 4.87 3.36
C HIS A 390 -25.32 4.30 1.98
N ILE A 391 -25.33 2.97 1.82
CA ILE A 391 -25.28 2.32 0.52
C ILE A 391 -26.59 2.60 -0.24
N ILE A 392 -26.46 3.24 -1.41
CA ILE A 392 -27.53 3.32 -2.40
C ILE A 392 -27.75 1.96 -3.08
N GLN A 393 -29.01 1.62 -3.41
CA GLN A 393 -29.35 0.34 -4.05
C GLN A 393 -28.66 0.12 -5.41
N CYS A 394 -28.32 1.20 -6.12
CA CYS A 394 -27.54 1.17 -7.35
C CYS A 394 -26.19 1.85 -7.11
N ARG A 395 -25.20 1.09 -6.65
CA ARG A 395 -23.87 1.61 -6.30
C ARG A 395 -22.84 1.44 -7.43
N PRO A 396 -21.87 2.35 -7.56
CA PRO A 396 -20.73 2.18 -8.47
C PRO A 396 -19.95 0.90 -8.17
N ILE A 397 -19.37 0.27 -9.20
CA ILE A 397 -18.68 -1.03 -9.09
C ILE A 397 -17.57 -1.04 -8.03
N VAL A 398 -16.92 0.09 -7.83
CA VAL A 398 -15.86 0.28 -6.83
C VAL A 398 -16.40 0.30 -5.40
N VAL A 399 -17.61 0.80 -5.16
CA VAL A 399 -18.29 0.66 -3.85
C VAL A 399 -18.74 -0.77 -3.64
N ASP A 400 -19.17 -1.45 -4.70
CA ASP A 400 -19.54 -2.87 -4.63
C ASP A 400 -18.32 -3.75 -4.33
N ASP A 401 -17.17 -3.45 -4.91
CA ASP A 401 -15.88 -4.10 -4.63
C ASP A 401 -15.46 -3.90 -3.15
N PHE A 402 -15.55 -2.68 -2.62
CA PHE A 402 -15.32 -2.45 -1.18
C PHE A 402 -16.35 -3.16 -0.29
N ALA A 403 -17.62 -3.22 -0.72
CA ALA A 403 -18.67 -3.92 0.01
C ALA A 403 -18.42 -5.41 0.10
N GLN A 404 -17.96 -6.01 -1.00
CA GLN A 404 -17.71 -7.44 -1.11
C GLN A 404 -16.42 -7.83 -0.40
N THR A 405 -15.37 -7.03 -0.54
CA THR A 405 -14.06 -7.31 0.07
C THR A 405 -14.02 -7.02 1.57
N GLY A 406 -14.83 -6.09 2.07
CA GLY A 406 -14.87 -5.71 3.49
C GLY A 406 -13.65 -4.89 3.95
N TYR A 407 -12.85 -4.37 3.01
CA TYR A 407 -11.62 -3.64 3.30
C TYR A 407 -11.69 -2.18 2.87
N ARG A 408 -11.19 -1.29 3.73
CA ARG A 408 -10.97 0.13 3.48
C ARG A 408 -9.51 0.37 3.04
N PRO A 409 -9.26 1.01 1.88
CA PRO A 409 -7.92 1.41 1.48
C PRO A 409 -7.39 2.54 2.38
N LEU A 410 -6.14 2.43 2.81
CA LEU A 410 -5.51 3.39 3.73
C LEU A 410 -4.49 4.32 3.07
N GLY A 411 -3.96 3.94 1.90
CA GLY A 411 -2.98 4.73 1.16
C GLY A 411 -1.73 3.94 0.80
N HIS A 412 -0.65 4.65 0.51
CA HIS A 412 0.64 4.07 0.19
C HIS A 412 1.76 4.70 1.03
N PHE A 413 2.93 4.05 1.05
CA PHE A 413 4.13 4.58 1.68
C PHE A 413 5.35 4.30 0.80
N PRO A 414 6.22 5.29 0.52
CA PRO A 414 7.42 5.09 -0.28
C PRO A 414 8.41 4.18 0.45
N THR A 415 9.14 3.37 -0.31
CA THR A 415 10.10 2.40 0.24
C THR A 415 11.55 2.76 -0.10
N GLU A 416 11.87 4.05 0.03
CA GLU A 416 13.23 4.57 -0.17
C GLU A 416 14.15 4.16 0.98
N GLU A 417 15.46 4.15 0.71
CA GLU A 417 16.48 3.91 1.72
C GLU A 417 16.37 4.90 2.90
N GLY A 418 16.63 4.39 4.10
CA GLY A 418 16.77 5.18 5.32
C GLY A 418 15.46 5.41 6.05
N TYR A 419 14.32 4.99 5.48
CA TYR A 419 13.06 4.97 6.21
C TYR A 419 13.05 3.84 7.25
N LEU A 420 12.61 4.20 8.46
CA LEU A 420 12.15 3.30 9.50
C LEU A 420 10.64 3.51 9.65
N MET A 421 9.86 2.44 9.65
CA MET A 421 8.40 2.49 9.68
C MET A 421 7.85 1.42 10.63
N VAL A 422 6.81 1.75 11.40
CA VAL A 422 6.04 0.82 12.21
C VAL A 422 4.57 0.98 11.91
N PHE A 423 3.85 -0.13 11.81
CA PHE A 423 2.40 -0.17 11.62
C PHE A 423 1.78 -1.38 12.33
N PRO A 424 0.49 -1.33 12.70
CA PRO A 424 -0.16 -2.43 13.38
C PRO A 424 -0.47 -3.55 12.38
N ASN A 425 -0.37 -4.80 12.81
CA ASN A 425 -0.48 -5.95 11.92
C ASN A 425 -1.90 -6.16 11.31
N CYS A 426 -2.91 -5.45 11.80
CA CYS A 426 -4.22 -5.37 11.13
C CYS A 426 -4.19 -4.58 9.81
N HIS A 427 -3.13 -3.80 9.57
CA HIS A 427 -2.93 -3.09 8.30
C HIS A 427 -2.36 -4.08 7.29
N ILE A 428 -3.28 -4.66 6.56
CA ILE A 428 -3.00 -5.47 5.38
C ILE A 428 -2.19 -4.64 4.41
N HIS A 429 -1.10 -5.21 3.90
CA HIS A 429 -0.22 -4.52 3.01
C HIS A 429 0.23 -5.37 1.83
N LYS A 430 0.71 -4.70 0.79
CA LYS A 430 1.47 -5.31 -0.29
C LYS A 430 2.54 -4.37 -0.78
N ILE A 431 3.61 -4.93 -1.32
CA ILE A 431 4.54 -4.16 -2.13
C ILE A 431 3.97 -4.00 -3.54
N ALA A 432 3.78 -2.74 -3.98
CA ALA A 432 3.38 -2.44 -5.34
C ALA A 432 4.45 -2.91 -6.34
N LYS A 433 4.09 -2.99 -7.61
CA LYS A 433 5.06 -3.32 -8.65
C LYS A 433 6.25 -2.35 -8.63
N PHE A 434 7.45 -2.90 -8.69
CA PHE A 434 8.68 -2.16 -8.97
C PHE A 434 9.48 -2.85 -10.07
N VAL A 435 10.31 -2.05 -10.74
CA VAL A 435 11.05 -2.45 -11.93
C VAL A 435 12.50 -2.00 -11.78
N ASN A 436 13.43 -2.83 -12.25
CA ASN A 436 14.79 -2.39 -12.50
C ASN A 436 14.85 -1.72 -13.89
N GLU A 437 14.95 -0.39 -13.91
CA GLU A 437 15.01 0.41 -15.15
C GLU A 437 16.38 0.33 -15.83
N SER A 438 17.40 -0.21 -15.15
CA SER A 438 18.72 -0.40 -15.74
C SER A 438 18.66 -1.43 -16.86
N ALA A 439 19.22 -1.09 -18.02
CA ALA A 439 19.38 -2.02 -19.12
C ALA A 439 20.62 -2.94 -18.98
N THR A 440 21.48 -2.69 -17.98
CA THR A 440 22.83 -3.30 -17.95
C THR A 440 23.24 -3.86 -16.60
N LYS A 441 22.65 -3.41 -15.50
CA LYS A 441 23.05 -3.82 -14.14
C LYS A 441 21.88 -4.38 -13.37
N ALA A 442 22.15 -5.40 -12.56
CA ALA A 442 21.21 -5.81 -11.52
C ALA A 442 21.07 -4.68 -10.49
N ALA A 443 19.88 -4.56 -9.92
CA ALA A 443 19.57 -3.58 -8.90
C ALA A 443 18.90 -4.28 -7.71
N SER A 444 19.19 -3.80 -6.53
CA SER A 444 18.90 -4.47 -5.27
C SER A 444 18.28 -3.55 -4.24
N ARG A 445 17.58 -4.17 -3.28
CA ARG A 445 17.10 -3.49 -2.07
C ARG A 445 17.13 -4.47 -0.91
N ARG A 446 17.47 -3.97 0.29
CA ARG A 446 17.55 -4.74 1.53
C ARG A 446 16.59 -4.20 2.57
N ILE A 447 15.92 -5.10 3.27
CA ILE A 447 14.99 -4.76 4.35
C ILE A 447 15.30 -5.59 5.59
N VAL A 448 15.34 -4.93 6.74
CA VAL A 448 15.33 -5.58 8.06
C VAL A 448 13.95 -5.39 8.67
N VAL A 449 13.38 -6.45 9.21
CA VAL A 449 11.99 -6.50 9.66
C VAL A 449 11.91 -7.09 11.06
N PHE A 450 11.07 -6.49 11.90
CA PHE A 450 10.72 -6.97 13.23
C PHE A 450 9.22 -7.14 13.34
N PHE A 451 8.76 -8.36 13.56
CA PHE A 451 7.36 -8.63 13.91
C PHE A 451 7.27 -8.81 15.43
N VAL A 452 6.54 -7.91 16.09
CA VAL A 452 6.39 -7.93 17.55
C VAL A 452 5.11 -8.68 17.89
N VAL A 453 5.28 -9.77 18.65
CA VAL A 453 4.19 -10.54 19.27
C VAL A 453 3.55 -9.70 20.36
N ASN A 454 2.24 -9.86 20.58
CA ASN A 454 1.49 -9.16 21.61
C ASN A 454 2.23 -9.19 22.96
N PRO A 455 2.68 -8.03 23.50
CA PRO A 455 3.44 -7.96 24.75
C PRO A 455 2.71 -8.56 25.96
N GLU A 456 1.39 -8.67 25.89
CA GLU A 456 0.52 -9.20 26.96
C GLU A 456 0.32 -10.72 26.87
N LYS A 457 0.86 -11.37 25.82
CA LYS A 457 0.81 -12.82 25.62
C LYS A 457 2.21 -13.39 25.45
N LYS A 458 2.40 -14.63 25.91
CA LYS A 458 3.63 -15.39 25.70
C LYS A 458 3.30 -16.63 24.88
N ILE A 459 3.99 -16.80 23.76
CA ILE A 459 3.93 -18.00 22.90
C ILE A 459 5.24 -18.77 23.01
N ILE A 460 5.30 -20.00 22.47
CA ILE A 460 6.55 -20.78 22.40
C ILE A 460 7.60 -19.97 21.63
N SER A 461 8.81 -19.86 22.16
CA SER A 461 9.88 -19.02 21.61
C SER A 461 11.20 -19.79 21.48
N THR A 462 12.24 -19.10 21.02
CA THR A 462 13.61 -19.65 21.01
C THR A 462 14.20 -19.89 22.40
N ARG A 463 13.51 -19.47 23.47
CA ARG A 463 13.84 -19.88 24.86
C ARG A 463 13.46 -21.34 25.10
N GLU A 464 12.26 -21.75 24.67
CA GLU A 464 11.75 -23.10 24.91
C GLU A 464 12.25 -24.09 23.85
N VAL A 465 12.47 -23.63 22.63
CA VAL A 465 12.95 -24.47 21.53
C VAL A 465 14.42 -24.13 21.29
N ALA A 466 15.30 -25.11 21.46
CA ALA A 466 16.73 -24.94 21.15
C ALA A 466 16.95 -24.85 19.62
N PRO A 467 18.11 -24.32 19.16
CA PRO A 467 18.45 -24.30 17.74
C PRO A 467 18.22 -25.66 17.08
N GLN A 468 17.42 -25.66 16.01
CA GLN A 468 16.98 -26.89 15.35
C GLN A 468 17.98 -27.36 14.28
N GLN A 469 18.92 -26.50 13.89
CA GLN A 469 20.01 -26.80 12.96
C GLN A 469 20.83 -27.98 13.50
N GLY A 470 20.97 -29.03 12.69
CA GLY A 470 21.67 -30.27 13.07
C GLY A 470 20.77 -31.39 13.61
N LYS A 471 19.57 -31.06 14.13
CA LYS A 471 18.51 -32.04 14.43
C LYS A 471 17.55 -32.21 13.26
N ILE A 472 17.20 -31.10 12.62
CA ILE A 472 16.41 -31.06 11.39
C ILE A 472 17.37 -30.77 10.24
N SER A 473 17.32 -31.59 9.19
CA SER A 473 18.13 -31.36 7.98
C SER A 473 17.63 -30.12 7.24
N LEU A 474 18.50 -29.43 6.49
CA LEU A 474 18.07 -28.26 5.70
C LEU A 474 16.98 -28.62 4.67
N SER A 475 17.06 -29.81 4.07
CA SER A 475 16.03 -30.31 3.15
C SER A 475 14.68 -30.49 3.85
N ASP A 476 14.66 -31.02 5.07
CA ASP A 476 13.42 -31.18 5.83
C ASP A 476 12.88 -29.83 6.29
N ALA A 477 13.75 -28.90 6.71
CA ALA A 477 13.35 -27.54 7.05
C ALA A 477 12.71 -26.81 5.84
N LYS A 478 13.29 -26.95 4.65
CA LYS A 478 12.73 -26.42 3.39
C LYS A 478 11.39 -27.08 3.05
N LYS A 479 11.22 -28.39 3.33
CA LYS A 479 9.94 -29.09 3.17
C LYS A 479 8.88 -28.57 4.15
N TYR A 480 9.20 -28.43 5.42
CA TYR A 480 8.30 -27.86 6.42
C TYR A 480 7.90 -26.42 6.09
N ARG A 481 8.83 -25.61 5.56
CA ARG A 481 8.52 -24.28 5.03
C ARG A 481 7.45 -24.34 3.94
N LEU A 482 7.58 -25.25 2.97
CA LEU A 482 6.58 -25.37 1.89
C LEU A 482 5.22 -25.83 2.42
N GLU A 483 5.18 -26.75 3.39
CA GLU A 483 3.93 -27.15 4.06
C GLU A 483 3.29 -25.97 4.82
N LEU A 484 4.09 -25.20 5.55
CA LEU A 484 3.66 -23.98 6.24
C LEU A 484 3.11 -22.92 5.27
N MET A 485 3.82 -22.67 4.16
CA MET A 485 3.38 -21.73 3.13
C MET A 485 2.09 -22.19 2.48
N ALA A 486 1.95 -23.50 2.21
CA ALA A 486 0.73 -24.06 1.67
C ALA A 486 -0.46 -23.82 2.63
N GLU A 487 -0.29 -24.07 3.92
CA GLU A 487 -1.32 -23.83 4.94
C GLU A 487 -1.75 -22.37 4.99
N ARG A 488 -0.79 -21.43 4.99
CA ARG A 488 -1.06 -19.97 5.04
C ARG A 488 -1.71 -19.39 3.79
N LYS A 489 -1.63 -20.13 2.67
CA LYS A 489 -2.27 -19.80 1.40
C LYS A 489 -3.68 -20.41 1.28
N TYR A 490 -3.96 -21.45 2.06
CA TYR A 490 -5.15 -22.30 1.91
C TYR A 490 -6.24 -21.99 2.95
N ASP A 491 -6.90 -20.84 2.78
CA ASP A 491 -8.19 -20.53 3.42
C ASP A 491 -9.26 -20.02 2.45
N LYS A 492 -9.02 -20.09 1.14
CA LYS A 492 -9.97 -19.61 0.12
C LYS A 492 -11.22 -20.50 -0.02
N GLU A 493 -11.22 -21.73 0.52
CA GLU A 493 -12.27 -22.73 0.27
C GLU A 493 -13.28 -22.95 1.43
N LYS A 494 -13.07 -22.39 2.63
CA LYS A 494 -13.96 -22.59 3.78
C LYS A 494 -14.73 -21.32 4.15
N LEU A 495 -15.80 -20.96 3.44
CA LEU A 495 -16.85 -19.97 3.82
C LEU A 495 -16.43 -18.58 4.38
N ASN A 496 -15.13 -18.30 4.45
CA ASN A 496 -14.47 -17.03 4.73
C ASN A 496 -13.64 -16.74 3.48
N VAL A 497 -14.21 -16.02 2.52
CA VAL A 497 -13.49 -15.59 1.32
C VAL A 497 -12.43 -14.57 1.76
N ARG A 498 -11.21 -15.05 2.07
CA ARG A 498 -10.08 -14.17 2.33
C ARG A 498 -9.47 -13.73 1.00
N ASP A 499 -9.66 -12.46 0.65
CA ASP A 499 -8.88 -11.75 -0.40
C ASP A 499 -7.46 -11.38 0.11
N LEU A 500 -6.85 -12.26 0.91
CA LEU A 500 -5.64 -12.00 1.67
C LEU A 500 -4.82 -13.28 1.91
N GLU A 501 -3.49 -13.18 1.77
CA GLU A 501 -2.54 -14.18 2.22
C GLU A 501 -2.07 -13.88 3.68
N LEU A 502 -1.72 -14.88 4.50
CA LEU A 502 -1.27 -14.68 5.89
C LEU A 502 0.25 -14.50 6.04
N CYS A 503 0.92 -14.34 4.91
CA CYS A 503 2.30 -13.93 4.71
C CYS A 503 2.47 -13.66 3.21
N GLU A 504 3.59 -13.07 2.79
CA GLU A 504 3.92 -12.73 1.38
C GLU A 504 3.99 -13.90 0.37
N HIS A 505 3.49 -15.09 0.70
CA HIS A 505 3.75 -16.40 0.10
C HIS A 505 2.74 -16.84 -0.99
#